data_AF-M7TPT0-F1
#
_entry.id   AF-M7TPT0-F1
#
_cell.length_a   1.000
_cell.length_b   1.000
_cell.length_c   1.000
_cell.angle_alpha   90.00
_cell.angle_beta   90.00
_cell.angle_gamma   90.00
#
_symmetry.space_group_name_H-M   'P 1'
#
loop_
_entity.id
_entity.type
_entity.pdbx_description
1 polymer ?
#
loop_
_entity_poly.entity_id
_entity_poly.type
_entity_poly.pdbx_seq_one_letter_code
_entity_poly.pdbx_strand_id
1 'polypeptide(L)'
;MNPKPRSHNDYAVGWVCALSKEQTAAIAVLDETHDDLPKPPNDHNTYILGSIGDHNIVITCLPEGKIGTSSAATAVVQMVRTFPAIKSGLMVGIGGGIPPKVRLGDVVVSKPTGQYPGVVQWDSGKAEDGGKFVRTDKSRAINRKPREMKVHYGLITSGNQVVKDATFRDNLNKDLGGNVLCVEMEAAGLMGNFPCIVIRGVCDYADSHKNKAWQEHAAAVAAAFAKELLGHVQPSDLEGERAVKDILNSISNDVSSIKDNMTCIGLI
;
A
#
# COMPACT_ATOMS: atom_id res chain seq x y z
N MET A 1 -7.97 1.86 38.44
CA MET A 1 -8.35 0.59 37.78
C MET A 1 -7.25 0.28 36.80
N ASN A 2 -6.70 -0.94 36.78
CA ASN A 2 -5.76 -1.30 35.73
C ASN A 2 -6.51 -1.36 34.39
N PRO A 3 -5.95 -0.82 33.30
CA PRO A 3 -6.56 -0.96 31.99
C PRO A 3 -6.73 -2.45 31.67
N LYS A 4 -7.88 -2.79 31.07
CA LYS A 4 -8.15 -4.16 30.62
C LYS A 4 -7.06 -4.56 29.63
N PRO A 5 -6.48 -5.78 29.73
CA PRO A 5 -5.49 -6.23 28.77
C PRO A 5 -6.10 -6.25 27.36
N ARG A 6 -5.36 -5.69 26.41
CA ARG A 6 -5.73 -5.63 24.99
C ARG A 6 -5.70 -7.04 24.39
N SER A 7 -6.48 -7.24 23.33
CA SER A 7 -6.67 -8.49 22.60
C SER A 7 -6.63 -8.24 21.10
N HIS A 8 -6.52 -9.31 20.31
CA HIS A 8 -6.52 -9.21 18.84
C HIS A 8 -7.80 -8.57 18.27
N ASN A 9 -8.92 -8.63 19.00
CA ASN A 9 -10.19 -8.04 18.58
C ASN A 9 -10.28 -6.54 18.80
N ASP A 10 -9.32 -5.94 19.51
CA ASP A 10 -9.32 -4.51 19.77
C ASP A 10 -8.73 -3.68 18.61
N TYR A 11 -8.17 -4.34 17.59
CA TYR A 11 -7.49 -3.70 16.46
C TYR A 11 -8.35 -3.73 15.19
N ALA A 12 -8.84 -2.55 14.78
CA ALA A 12 -9.74 -2.39 13.63
C ALA A 12 -9.02 -1.90 12.35
N VAL A 13 -7.81 -1.36 12.48
CA VAL A 13 -7.04 -0.78 11.38
C VAL A 13 -5.74 -1.55 11.16
N GLY A 14 -5.55 -2.09 9.96
CA GLY A 14 -4.27 -2.67 9.54
C GLY A 14 -3.43 -1.68 8.74
N TRP A 15 -2.14 -1.57 9.04
CA TRP A 15 -1.20 -0.70 8.34
C TRP A 15 -0.06 -1.54 7.75
N VAL A 16 0.09 -1.54 6.43
CA VAL A 16 1.10 -2.34 5.72
C VAL A 16 2.18 -1.44 5.13
N CYS A 17 3.43 -1.75 5.48
CA CYS A 17 4.64 -1.14 4.94
C CYS A 17 5.40 -2.15 4.05
N ALA A 18 6.08 -1.68 3.00
CA ALA A 18 6.93 -2.52 2.16
C ALA A 18 8.40 -2.51 2.59
N LEU A 19 8.87 -1.40 3.19
CA LEU A 19 10.27 -1.18 3.55
C LEU A 19 10.43 -0.82 5.02
N SER A 20 11.58 -1.18 5.61
CA SER A 20 11.91 -0.87 7.01
C SER A 20 11.86 0.63 7.34
N LYS A 21 12.22 1.50 6.39
CA LYS A 21 12.10 2.96 6.57
C LYS A 21 10.66 3.47 6.60
N GLU A 22 9.76 2.79 5.90
CA GLU A 22 8.33 3.09 5.93
C GLU A 22 7.74 2.63 7.25
N GLN A 23 8.14 1.44 7.72
CA GLN A 23 7.78 0.95 9.06
C GLN A 23 8.31 1.89 10.15
N THR A 24 9.55 2.36 10.04
CA THR A 24 10.15 3.31 10.99
C THR A 24 9.32 4.60 11.06
N ALA A 25 8.92 5.13 9.90
CA ALA A 25 8.06 6.30 9.83
C ALA A 25 6.66 6.04 10.44
N ALA A 26 6.08 4.86 10.18
CA ALA A 26 4.79 4.45 10.74
C ALA A 26 4.81 4.34 12.27
N ILE A 27 5.86 3.74 12.83
CA ILE A 27 6.04 3.65 14.29
C ILE A 27 6.19 5.05 14.90
N ALA A 28 6.97 5.92 14.26
CA ALA A 28 7.25 7.26 14.76
C ALA A 28 6.01 8.17 14.84
N VAL A 29 4.92 7.84 14.14
CA VAL A 29 3.68 8.62 14.16
C VAL A 29 2.61 8.06 15.10
N LEU A 30 2.84 6.90 15.74
CA LEU A 30 1.95 6.38 16.78
C LEU A 30 1.86 7.35 17.98
N ASP A 31 0.68 7.45 18.58
CA ASP A 31 0.48 8.18 19.84
C ASP A 31 0.88 7.32 21.04
N GLU A 32 0.50 6.03 21.02
CA GLU A 32 0.90 5.02 22.01
C GLU A 32 1.39 3.77 21.29
N THR A 33 2.42 3.11 21.84
CA THR A 33 2.80 1.74 21.47
C THR A 33 2.24 0.78 22.51
N HIS A 34 1.63 -0.32 22.06
CA HIS A 34 1.05 -1.34 22.91
C HIS A 34 1.99 -2.56 23.03
N ASP A 35 1.77 -3.36 24.09
CA ASP A 35 2.46 -4.64 24.26
C ASP A 35 2.12 -5.64 23.14
N ASP A 36 3.08 -6.51 22.84
CA ASP A 36 2.91 -7.57 21.86
C ASP A 36 1.81 -8.56 22.26
N LEU A 37 1.12 -9.08 21.24
CA LEU A 37 0.15 -10.15 21.40
C LEU A 37 0.69 -11.47 20.80
N PRO A 38 0.34 -12.64 21.38
CA PRO A 38 0.82 -13.92 20.89
C PRO A 38 0.25 -14.24 19.51
N LYS A 39 1.12 -14.50 18.54
CA LYS A 39 0.72 -14.86 17.17
C LYS A 39 0.71 -16.38 16.94
N PRO A 40 -0.14 -16.90 16.03
CA PRO A 40 -0.11 -18.30 15.63
C PRO A 40 1.27 -18.71 15.08
N PRO A 41 1.70 -19.98 15.24
CA PRO A 41 3.02 -20.44 14.79
C PRO A 41 3.21 -20.36 13.26
N ASN A 42 2.10 -20.36 12.50
CA ASN A 42 2.11 -20.27 11.04
C ASN A 42 2.04 -18.83 10.52
N ASP A 43 1.94 -17.84 11.41
CA ASP A 43 2.03 -16.43 11.07
C ASP A 43 3.49 -15.99 11.12
N HIS A 44 4.03 -15.58 9.97
CA HIS A 44 5.43 -15.20 9.82
C HIS A 44 5.64 -13.69 9.83
N ASN A 45 4.57 -12.91 9.96
CA ASN A 45 4.68 -11.47 10.10
C ASN A 45 5.25 -11.09 11.47
N THR A 46 5.83 -9.90 11.49
CA THR A 46 6.11 -9.14 12.71
C THR A 46 5.07 -8.04 12.82
N TYR A 47 4.44 -7.92 13.98
CA TYR A 47 3.45 -6.89 14.25
C TYR A 47 3.99 -5.88 15.24
N ILE A 48 3.64 -4.62 15.00
CA ILE A 48 3.80 -3.55 15.99
C ILE A 48 2.41 -3.01 16.24
N LEU A 49 2.06 -2.91 17.52
CA LEU A 49 0.74 -2.55 17.96
C LEU A 49 0.77 -1.17 18.59
N GLY A 50 -0.25 -0.37 18.34
CA GLY A 50 -0.33 0.98 18.91
C GLY A 50 -1.64 1.67 18.63
N SER A 51 -1.68 2.97 18.87
CA SER A 51 -2.83 3.82 18.58
C SER A 51 -2.46 5.10 17.84
N ILE A 52 -3.42 5.60 17.05
CA ILE A 52 -3.44 6.98 16.55
C ILE A 52 -4.86 7.51 16.78
N GLY A 53 -4.99 8.57 17.57
CA GLY A 53 -6.28 9.02 18.07
C GLY A 53 -7.02 7.87 18.76
N ASP A 54 -8.28 7.65 18.37
CA ASP A 54 -9.13 6.59 18.93
C ASP A 54 -9.00 5.24 18.19
N HIS A 55 -8.08 5.13 17.24
CA HIS A 55 -7.87 3.90 16.47
C HIS A 55 -6.75 3.06 17.06
N ASN A 56 -7.04 1.80 17.34
CA ASN A 56 -6.01 0.78 17.58
C ASN A 56 -5.54 0.20 16.24
N ILE A 57 -4.23 0.22 16.01
CA ILE A 57 -3.60 -0.07 14.73
C ILE A 57 -2.63 -1.23 14.88
N VAL A 58 -2.67 -2.14 13.91
CA VAL A 58 -1.64 -3.17 13.72
C VAL A 58 -0.79 -2.82 12.51
N ILE A 59 0.50 -2.57 12.73
CA ILE A 59 1.49 -2.32 11.69
C ILE A 59 2.21 -3.63 11.37
N THR A 60 2.31 -3.97 10.09
CA THR A 60 3.20 -5.02 9.58
C THR A 60 4.09 -4.48 8.47
N CYS A 61 5.28 -5.05 8.32
CA CYS A 61 6.20 -4.74 7.24
C CYS A 61 6.50 -6.01 6.45
N LEU A 62 6.60 -5.90 5.12
CA LEU A 62 6.99 -7.04 4.29
C LEU A 62 8.40 -7.53 4.66
N PRO A 63 8.67 -8.85 4.51
CA PRO A 63 9.99 -9.39 4.82
C PRO A 63 11.07 -8.72 3.98
N GLU A 64 12.24 -8.49 4.58
CA GLU A 64 13.35 -7.85 3.90
C GLU A 64 13.72 -8.61 2.62
N GLY A 65 13.87 -7.88 1.51
CA GLY A 65 14.16 -8.45 0.19
C GLY A 65 12.98 -9.15 -0.50
N LYS A 66 11.80 -9.24 0.12
CA LYS A 66 10.58 -9.82 -0.46
C LYS A 66 9.51 -8.74 -0.66
N ILE A 67 9.76 -7.83 -1.60
CA ILE A 67 8.79 -6.82 -2.06
C ILE A 67 7.93 -7.37 -3.21
N GLY A 68 6.86 -6.64 -3.57
CA GLY A 68 5.94 -7.03 -4.63
C GLY A 68 4.58 -7.55 -4.15
N THR A 69 3.67 -7.75 -5.09
CA THR A 69 2.24 -7.98 -4.83
C THR A 69 1.96 -9.25 -4.04
N SER A 70 2.65 -10.36 -4.35
CA SER A 70 2.46 -11.65 -3.66
C SER A 70 2.87 -11.62 -2.19
N SER A 71 3.95 -10.91 -1.88
CA SER A 71 4.42 -10.73 -0.49
C SER A 71 3.41 -9.88 0.30
N ALA A 72 2.93 -8.79 -0.30
CA ALA A 72 1.89 -7.94 0.28
C ALA A 72 0.60 -8.72 0.58
N ALA A 73 0.12 -9.50 -0.39
CA ALA A 73 -1.06 -10.34 -0.20
C ALA A 73 -0.89 -11.35 0.94
N THR A 74 0.27 -12.02 0.99
CA THR A 74 0.58 -13.01 2.05
C THR A 74 0.59 -12.37 3.43
N ALA A 75 1.26 -11.22 3.57
CA ALA A 75 1.33 -10.49 4.82
C ALA A 75 -0.06 -10.07 5.30
N VAL A 76 -0.90 -9.54 4.41
CA VAL A 76 -2.26 -9.12 4.76
C VAL A 76 -3.16 -10.29 5.14
N VAL A 77 -3.09 -11.41 4.41
CA VAL A 77 -3.88 -12.61 4.75
C VAL A 77 -3.52 -13.13 6.15
N GLN A 78 -2.24 -13.16 6.51
CA GLN A 78 -1.80 -13.56 7.84
C GLN A 78 -2.26 -12.54 8.90
N MET A 79 -2.12 -11.24 8.63
CA MET A 79 -2.57 -10.16 9.52
C MET A 79 -4.07 -10.26 9.82
N VAL A 80 -4.92 -10.42 8.81
CA VAL A 80 -6.38 -10.50 8.99
C VAL A 80 -6.80 -11.79 9.70
N ARG A 81 -6.03 -12.88 9.54
CA ARG A 81 -6.24 -14.11 10.31
C ARG A 81 -5.94 -13.93 11.80
N THR A 82 -4.87 -13.21 12.11
CA THR A 82 -4.42 -12.97 13.49
C THR A 82 -5.23 -11.87 14.18
N PHE A 83 -5.64 -10.83 13.44
CA PHE A 83 -6.45 -9.70 13.91
C PHE A 83 -7.79 -9.68 13.16
N PRO A 84 -8.77 -10.50 13.60
CA PRO A 84 -10.01 -10.71 12.87
C PRO A 84 -10.95 -9.51 12.89
N ALA A 85 -10.73 -8.55 13.79
CA ALA A 85 -11.53 -7.32 13.89
C ALA A 85 -11.09 -6.22 12.91
N ILE A 86 -10.04 -6.44 12.10
CA ILE A 86 -9.65 -5.47 11.07
C ILE A 86 -10.81 -5.28 10.08
N LYS A 87 -11.19 -4.01 9.89
CA LYS A 87 -12.22 -3.58 8.94
C LYS A 87 -11.65 -2.74 7.80
N SER A 88 -10.55 -2.04 8.05
CA SER A 88 -9.93 -1.17 7.06
C SER A 88 -8.42 -1.25 7.09
N GLY A 89 -7.83 -1.04 5.92
CA GLY A 89 -6.41 -1.06 5.70
C GLY A 89 -5.83 0.28 5.28
N LEU A 90 -4.60 0.52 5.68
CA LEU A 90 -3.73 1.53 5.10
C LEU A 90 -2.53 0.83 4.49
N MET A 91 -2.16 1.26 3.30
CA MET A 91 -0.93 0.84 2.67
C MET A 91 -0.07 2.06 2.43
N VAL A 92 0.87 2.28 3.34
CA VAL A 92 1.61 3.52 3.43
C VAL A 92 3.06 3.26 3.12
N GLY A 93 3.60 4.03 2.20
CA GLY A 93 5.01 3.92 1.86
C GLY A 93 5.43 4.94 0.83
N ILE A 94 6.46 4.62 0.05
CA ILE A 94 7.01 5.50 -0.97
C ILE A 94 6.60 5.07 -2.37
N GLY A 95 6.64 6.01 -3.30
CA GLY A 95 6.38 5.75 -4.72
C GLY A 95 7.10 6.73 -5.63
N GLY A 96 7.10 6.42 -6.93
CA GLY A 96 7.62 7.29 -7.98
C GLY A 96 6.52 8.22 -8.50
N GLY A 97 6.74 9.53 -8.48
CA GLY A 97 5.77 10.52 -8.93
C GLY A 97 5.81 10.73 -10.44
N ILE A 98 4.65 11.02 -11.05
CA ILE A 98 4.55 11.35 -12.47
C ILE A 98 4.60 12.88 -12.68
N PRO A 99 5.68 13.43 -13.28
CA PRO A 99 5.77 14.85 -13.58
C PRO A 99 4.86 15.24 -14.77
N PRO A 100 4.53 16.53 -14.95
CA PRO A 100 4.87 17.65 -14.07
C PRO A 100 3.93 17.79 -12.86
N LYS A 101 2.87 16.96 -12.77
CA LYS A 101 1.80 17.06 -11.77
C LYS A 101 2.32 16.85 -10.35
N VAL A 102 3.20 15.86 -10.16
CA VAL A 102 3.71 15.43 -8.86
C VAL A 102 5.20 15.77 -8.72
N ARG A 103 5.66 16.17 -7.53
CA ARG A 103 7.09 16.40 -7.22
C ARG A 103 7.56 15.63 -5.97
N LEU A 104 8.87 15.51 -5.83
CA LEU A 104 9.52 14.97 -4.63
C LEU A 104 8.95 15.63 -3.37
N GLY A 105 8.67 14.80 -2.36
CA GLY A 105 8.06 15.22 -1.11
C GLY A 105 6.53 15.29 -1.12
N ASP A 106 5.87 15.35 -2.29
CA ASP A 106 4.40 15.28 -2.35
C ASP A 106 3.87 13.94 -1.82
N VAL A 107 2.59 13.94 -1.44
CA VAL A 107 1.83 12.72 -1.12
C VAL A 107 0.82 12.46 -2.22
N VAL A 108 0.69 11.20 -2.63
CA VAL A 108 -0.38 10.73 -3.51
C VAL A 108 -1.24 9.72 -2.75
N VAL A 109 -2.55 9.97 -2.71
CA VAL A 109 -3.55 9.10 -2.10
C VAL A 109 -4.39 8.48 -3.22
N SER A 110 -4.54 7.16 -3.19
CA SER A 110 -5.37 6.46 -4.17
C SER A 110 -6.82 6.95 -4.09
N LYS A 111 -7.38 7.41 -5.21
CA LYS A 111 -8.78 7.80 -5.33
C LYS A 111 -9.37 7.25 -6.63
N PRO A 112 -10.56 6.63 -6.61
CA PRO A 112 -11.27 6.23 -7.82
C PRO A 112 -11.35 7.40 -8.82
N THR A 113 -10.95 7.15 -10.06
CA THR A 113 -10.83 8.18 -11.09
C THR A 113 -11.40 7.64 -12.40
N GLY A 114 -12.54 8.17 -12.82
CA GLY A 114 -13.27 7.66 -13.99
C GLY A 114 -13.61 6.19 -13.81
N GLN A 115 -13.09 5.34 -14.70
CA GLN A 115 -13.31 3.89 -14.68
C GLN A 115 -12.37 3.11 -13.73
N TYR A 116 -11.37 3.75 -13.14
CA TYR A 116 -10.32 3.07 -12.38
C TYR A 116 -10.59 3.11 -10.86
N PRO A 117 -10.35 2.00 -10.12
CA PRO A 117 -10.63 1.90 -8.68
C PRO A 117 -9.58 2.59 -7.78
N GLY A 118 -8.81 3.55 -8.32
CA GLY A 118 -7.77 4.30 -7.61
C GLY A 118 -6.39 3.65 -7.62
N VAL A 119 -6.32 2.33 -7.74
CA VAL A 119 -5.11 1.56 -8.05
C VAL A 119 -5.33 0.75 -9.33
N VAL A 120 -4.33 0.63 -10.20
CA VAL A 120 -4.39 -0.25 -11.38
C VAL A 120 -3.11 -1.06 -11.49
N GLN A 121 -3.25 -2.39 -11.56
CA GLN A 121 -2.14 -3.28 -11.86
C GLN A 121 -1.74 -3.14 -13.34
N TRP A 122 -0.50 -2.73 -13.62
CA TRP A 122 -0.05 -2.47 -14.99
C TRP A 122 0.62 -3.66 -15.67
N ASP A 123 1.18 -4.60 -14.90
CA ASP A 123 1.94 -5.75 -15.42
C ASP A 123 1.05 -6.98 -15.69
N SER A 124 -0.26 -6.84 -15.55
CA SER A 124 -1.26 -7.83 -15.98
C SER A 124 -1.46 -7.77 -17.51
N GLY A 125 -0.42 -8.17 -18.26
CA GLY A 125 -0.41 -8.18 -19.74
C GLY A 125 0.74 -9.00 -20.30
N LYS A 126 0.77 -9.25 -21.63
CA LYS A 126 1.90 -9.91 -22.30
C LYS A 126 3.02 -8.89 -22.51
N ALA A 127 4.23 -9.21 -22.07
CA ALA A 127 5.41 -8.40 -22.36
C ALA A 127 5.73 -8.45 -23.86
N GLU A 128 5.83 -7.30 -24.51
CA GLU A 128 6.50 -7.18 -25.80
C GLU A 128 7.98 -6.85 -25.58
N ASP A 129 8.84 -7.55 -26.31
CA ASP A 129 10.29 -7.57 -26.13
C ASP A 129 10.92 -6.23 -26.54
N GLY A 130 11.82 -5.67 -25.71
CA GLY A 130 12.52 -4.42 -26.10
C GLY A 130 13.13 -3.56 -24.99
N GLY A 131 13.74 -4.14 -23.95
CA GLY A 131 14.39 -3.37 -22.89
C GLY A 131 15.75 -2.79 -23.33
N LYS A 132 15.79 -1.53 -23.80
CA LYS A 132 17.05 -0.81 -24.08
C LYS A 132 17.58 -0.18 -22.79
N PHE A 133 18.77 -0.60 -22.34
CA PHE A 133 19.45 0.01 -21.20
C PHE A 133 19.97 1.41 -21.56
N VAL A 134 19.58 2.43 -20.78
CA VAL A 134 20.05 3.81 -20.94
C VAL A 134 20.81 4.25 -19.69
N ARG A 135 22.06 4.69 -19.87
CA ARG A 135 22.92 5.21 -18.79
C ARG A 135 22.45 6.62 -18.38
N THR A 136 22.36 6.86 -17.07
CA THR A 136 21.94 8.14 -16.48
C THR A 136 22.92 9.28 -16.75
N ASP A 137 22.43 10.39 -17.28
CA ASP A 137 23.19 11.63 -17.40
C ASP A 137 22.77 12.62 -16.30
N LYS A 138 23.64 12.85 -15.31
CA LYS A 138 23.39 13.78 -14.20
C LYS A 138 23.24 15.24 -14.64
N SER A 139 23.65 15.60 -15.86
CA SER A 139 23.51 16.97 -16.39
C SER A 139 22.07 17.35 -16.77
N ARG A 140 21.15 16.37 -16.84
CA ARG A 140 19.73 16.56 -17.18
C ARG A 140 18.83 16.86 -15.97
N ALA A 141 19.39 17.21 -14.82
CA ALA A 141 18.61 17.58 -13.64
C ALA A 141 17.82 18.87 -13.88
N ILE A 142 16.50 18.80 -13.73
CA ILE A 142 15.61 19.97 -13.87
C ILE A 142 15.55 20.70 -12.53
N ASN A 143 16.00 21.96 -12.50
CA ASN A 143 15.86 22.81 -11.33
C ASN A 143 14.42 23.36 -11.27
N ARG A 144 13.65 22.95 -10.26
CA ARG A 144 12.24 23.35 -10.09
C ARG A 144 12.15 24.46 -9.05
N LYS A 145 11.31 25.48 -9.31
CA LYS A 145 11.03 26.54 -8.33
C LYS A 145 10.55 25.91 -7.01
N PRO A 146 11.06 26.37 -5.85
CA PRO A 146 10.57 25.93 -4.54
C PRO A 146 9.07 26.09 -4.43
N ARG A 147 8.40 25.13 -3.78
CA ARG A 147 7.00 25.22 -3.41
C ARG A 147 6.74 24.35 -2.18
N GLU A 148 5.64 24.63 -1.51
CA GLU A 148 5.12 23.76 -0.45
C GLU A 148 4.74 22.38 -1.00
N MET A 149 4.83 21.38 -0.13
CA MET A 149 4.35 20.02 -0.34
C MET A 149 2.87 20.02 -0.71
N LYS A 150 2.45 19.13 -1.61
CA LYS A 150 1.04 18.95 -1.96
C LYS A 150 0.58 17.51 -1.71
N VAL A 151 -0.67 17.39 -1.31
CA VAL A 151 -1.41 16.12 -1.32
C VAL A 151 -2.20 16.06 -2.62
N HIS A 152 -2.07 14.96 -3.33
CA HIS A 152 -2.82 14.67 -4.55
C HIS A 152 -3.70 13.45 -4.35
N TYR A 153 -4.91 13.49 -4.88
CA TYR A 153 -5.83 12.36 -4.88
C TYR A 153 -6.03 11.89 -6.31
N GLY A 154 -5.72 10.64 -6.61
CA GLY A 154 -5.90 10.12 -7.96
C GLY A 154 -5.32 8.74 -8.17
N LEU A 155 -5.00 8.46 -9.43
CA LEU A 155 -4.64 7.13 -9.88
C LEU A 155 -3.19 6.78 -9.49
N ILE A 156 -3.05 5.67 -8.79
CA ILE A 156 -1.77 4.99 -8.54
C ILE A 156 -1.72 3.75 -9.42
N THR A 157 -0.59 3.47 -10.04
CA THR A 157 -0.39 2.22 -10.77
C THR A 157 0.64 1.34 -10.06
N SER A 158 0.38 0.04 -10.08
CA SER A 158 1.07 -0.97 -9.27
C SER A 158 1.58 -2.12 -10.14
N GLY A 159 2.77 -2.64 -9.86
CA GLY A 159 3.27 -3.85 -10.55
C GLY A 159 4.58 -4.36 -9.96
N ASN A 160 4.97 -5.58 -10.30
CA ASN A 160 6.09 -6.26 -9.66
C ASN A 160 7.48 -5.80 -10.13
N GLN A 161 7.56 -4.91 -11.11
CA GLN A 161 8.83 -4.41 -11.62
C GLN A 161 9.09 -2.95 -11.22
N VAL A 162 10.34 -2.67 -10.85
CA VAL A 162 10.76 -1.29 -10.56
C VAL A 162 10.80 -0.50 -11.87
N VAL A 163 9.99 0.55 -11.97
CA VAL A 163 10.04 1.49 -13.08
C VAL A 163 11.24 2.44 -12.91
N LYS A 164 12.18 2.41 -13.87
CA LYS A 164 13.39 3.25 -13.92
C LYS A 164 13.65 3.86 -15.29
N ASP A 165 12.67 3.81 -16.18
CA ASP A 165 12.77 4.37 -17.53
C ASP A 165 11.64 5.37 -17.74
N ALA A 166 12.02 6.60 -18.12
CA ALA A 166 11.09 7.70 -18.32
C ALA A 166 10.11 7.42 -19.47
N THR A 167 10.58 6.78 -20.55
CA THR A 167 9.75 6.48 -21.72
C THR A 167 8.69 5.45 -21.36
N PHE A 168 9.09 4.38 -20.67
CA PHE A 168 8.18 3.36 -20.18
C PHE A 168 7.14 3.95 -19.23
N ARG A 169 7.57 4.77 -18.26
CA ARG A 169 6.67 5.47 -17.33
C ARG A 169 5.67 6.38 -18.06
N ASP A 170 6.14 7.15 -19.04
CA ASP A 170 5.30 8.11 -19.75
C ASP A 170 4.28 7.39 -20.67
N ASN A 171 4.69 6.27 -21.27
CA ASN A 171 3.78 5.37 -22.00
C ASN A 171 2.74 4.75 -21.07
N LEU A 172 3.15 4.24 -19.91
CA LEU A 172 2.23 3.70 -18.91
C LEU A 172 1.18 4.73 -18.48
N ASN A 173 1.60 5.98 -18.25
CA ASN A 173 0.65 7.05 -17.96
C ASN A 173 -0.30 7.31 -19.14
N LYS A 174 0.21 7.34 -20.37
CA LYS A 174 -0.59 7.55 -21.58
C LYS A 174 -1.64 6.45 -21.78
N ASP A 175 -1.25 5.19 -21.60
CA ASP A 175 -2.12 4.02 -21.77
C ASP A 175 -3.25 3.99 -20.73
N LEU A 176 -3.01 4.60 -19.56
CA LEU A 176 -3.99 4.81 -18.50
C LEU A 176 -4.66 6.19 -18.56
N GLY A 177 -4.71 6.80 -19.74
CA GLY A 177 -5.47 8.03 -20.02
C GLY A 177 -4.83 9.32 -19.51
N GLY A 178 -3.53 9.32 -19.19
CA GLY A 178 -2.77 10.51 -18.77
C GLY A 178 -3.02 10.96 -17.32
N ASN A 179 -3.65 10.11 -16.52
CA ASN A 179 -4.14 10.44 -15.17
C ASN A 179 -3.34 9.79 -14.04
N VAL A 180 -2.29 9.01 -14.34
CA VAL A 180 -1.43 8.39 -13.33
C VAL A 180 -0.65 9.47 -12.61
N LEU A 181 -0.64 9.40 -11.28
CA LEU A 181 0.09 10.32 -10.41
C LEU A 181 1.28 9.65 -9.73
N CYS A 182 1.20 8.34 -9.47
CA CYS A 182 2.22 7.59 -8.77
C CYS A 182 2.37 6.17 -9.33
N VAL A 183 3.59 5.65 -9.32
CA VAL A 183 3.91 4.22 -9.54
C VAL A 183 4.47 3.61 -8.25
N GLU A 184 4.02 2.41 -7.89
CA GLU A 184 4.52 1.62 -6.75
C GLU A 184 4.42 0.11 -7.07
N MET A 185 4.73 -0.78 -6.12
CA MET A 185 4.99 -2.19 -6.43
C MET A 185 4.15 -3.23 -5.69
N GLU A 186 3.34 -2.83 -4.71
CA GLU A 186 2.74 -3.80 -3.80
C GLU A 186 1.20 -3.76 -3.82
N ALA A 187 0.58 -2.60 -4.10
CA ALA A 187 -0.85 -2.38 -3.86
C ALA A 187 -1.76 -3.27 -4.71
N ALA A 188 -1.36 -3.64 -5.92
CA ALA A 188 -2.12 -4.56 -6.77
C ALA A 188 -2.40 -5.90 -6.09
N GLY A 189 -1.52 -6.38 -5.21
CA GLY A 189 -1.72 -7.63 -4.48
C GLY A 189 -2.83 -7.55 -3.42
N LEU A 190 -3.20 -6.34 -3.01
CA LEU A 190 -4.23 -6.11 -1.99
C LEU A 190 -5.60 -5.81 -2.62
N MET A 191 -5.62 -5.46 -3.92
CA MET A 191 -6.84 -5.11 -4.64
C MET A 191 -7.85 -6.27 -4.60
N GLY A 192 -9.09 -5.97 -4.18
CA GLY A 192 -10.20 -6.93 -4.12
C GLY A 192 -10.31 -7.74 -2.84
N ASN A 193 -9.22 -7.90 -2.07
CA ASN A 193 -9.17 -8.77 -0.89
C ASN A 193 -8.97 -8.00 0.42
N PHE A 194 -8.50 -6.76 0.34
CA PHE A 194 -8.22 -5.90 1.48
C PHE A 194 -8.67 -4.47 1.18
N PRO A 195 -9.81 -4.03 1.72
CA PRO A 195 -10.25 -2.63 1.62
C PRO A 195 -9.18 -1.74 2.23
N CYS A 196 -8.38 -1.07 1.39
CA CYS A 196 -7.31 -0.23 1.85
C CYS A 196 -7.14 1.06 1.06
N ILE A 197 -6.70 2.10 1.76
CA ILE A 197 -6.27 3.36 1.16
C ILE A 197 -4.76 3.27 0.95
N VAL A 198 -4.31 3.53 -0.29
CA VAL A 198 -2.89 3.55 -0.63
C VAL A 198 -2.38 4.98 -0.55
N ILE A 199 -1.33 5.20 0.25
CA ILE A 199 -0.75 6.51 0.54
C ILE A 199 0.74 6.44 0.22
N ARG A 200 1.17 7.24 -0.76
CA ARG A 200 2.54 7.23 -1.27
C ARG A 200 3.21 8.58 -1.15
N GLY A 201 4.27 8.63 -0.35
CA GLY A 201 5.21 9.74 -0.38
C GLY A 201 6.12 9.64 -1.60
N VAL A 202 6.33 10.74 -2.31
CA VAL A 202 7.05 10.73 -3.58
C VAL A 202 8.55 10.85 -3.35
N CYS A 203 9.29 9.77 -3.63
CA CYS A 203 10.74 9.68 -3.40
C CYS A 203 11.61 9.75 -4.66
N ASP A 204 11.02 9.59 -5.84
CA ASP A 204 11.69 9.71 -7.13
C ASP A 204 10.65 9.96 -8.24
N TYR A 205 11.11 9.98 -9.49
CA TYR A 205 10.25 10.16 -10.67
C TYR A 205 10.13 8.89 -11.51
N ALA A 206 10.53 7.73 -11.00
CA ALA A 206 10.53 6.47 -11.75
C ALA A 206 11.26 6.56 -13.11
N ASP A 207 12.36 7.30 -13.13
CA ASP A 207 13.30 7.38 -14.25
C ASP A 207 14.67 6.86 -13.83
N SER A 208 15.62 7.03 -14.74
CA SER A 208 16.98 6.56 -14.55
C SER A 208 17.67 7.33 -13.41
N HIS A 209 17.27 8.56 -13.09
CA HIS A 209 17.86 9.39 -12.03
C HIS A 209 17.41 9.02 -10.61
N LYS A 210 16.58 7.96 -10.46
CA LYS A 210 16.14 7.42 -9.17
C LYS A 210 17.33 7.20 -8.22
N ASN A 211 17.22 7.75 -7.01
CA ASN A 211 18.19 7.58 -5.93
C ASN A 211 17.47 7.45 -4.58
N LYS A 212 18.23 7.19 -3.51
CA LYS A 212 17.66 6.91 -2.18
C LYS A 212 17.50 8.14 -1.27
N ALA A 213 17.96 9.33 -1.68
CA ALA A 213 18.07 10.49 -0.80
C ALA A 213 16.73 10.99 -0.25
N TRP A 214 15.64 10.79 -0.99
CA TRP A 214 14.31 11.25 -0.61
C TRP A 214 13.45 10.19 0.08
N GLN A 215 13.92 8.94 0.20
CA GLN A 215 13.06 7.86 0.66
C GLN A 215 12.60 8.01 2.11
N GLU A 216 13.48 8.44 3.01
CA GLU A 216 13.14 8.64 4.43
C GLU A 216 12.18 9.81 4.61
N HIS A 217 12.45 10.94 3.95
CA HIS A 217 11.55 12.09 3.96
C HIS A 217 10.18 11.74 3.38
N ALA A 218 10.13 11.08 2.22
CA ALA A 218 8.89 10.64 1.59
C ALA A 218 8.09 9.68 2.50
N ALA A 219 8.76 8.71 3.12
CA ALA A 219 8.13 7.80 4.07
C ALA A 219 7.54 8.55 5.29
N ALA A 220 8.31 9.48 5.87
CA ALA A 220 7.85 10.30 7.00
C ALA A 220 6.62 11.12 6.65
N VAL A 221 6.61 11.79 5.49
CA VAL A 221 5.48 12.61 5.05
C VAL A 221 4.24 11.75 4.75
N ALA A 222 4.41 10.56 4.15
CA ALA A 222 3.30 9.63 3.92
C ALA A 222 2.69 9.13 5.25
N ALA A 223 3.53 8.77 6.22
CA ALA A 223 3.09 8.35 7.55
C ALA A 223 2.40 9.49 8.31
N ALA A 224 2.92 10.71 8.22
CA ALA A 224 2.29 11.89 8.82
C ALA A 224 0.90 12.17 8.23
N PHE A 225 0.76 12.06 6.90
CA PHE A 225 -0.55 12.19 6.26
C PHE A 225 -1.51 11.08 6.70
N ALA A 226 -1.04 9.83 6.82
CA ALA A 226 -1.86 8.72 7.31
C ALA A 226 -2.31 8.93 8.77
N LYS A 227 -1.44 9.48 9.64
CA LYS A 227 -1.80 9.88 10.99
C LYS A 227 -2.92 10.92 10.99
N GLU A 228 -2.75 12.00 10.22
CA GLU A 228 -3.75 13.06 10.10
C GLU A 228 -5.08 12.50 9.59
N LEU A 229 -5.06 11.65 8.56
CA LEU A 229 -6.26 11.00 8.03
C LEU A 229 -7.02 10.23 9.12
N LEU A 230 -6.30 9.44 9.93
CA LEU A 230 -6.91 8.69 11.03
C LEU A 230 -7.43 9.58 12.16
N GLY A 231 -6.87 10.77 12.35
CA GLY A 231 -7.40 11.77 13.28
C GLY A 231 -8.74 12.37 12.85
N HIS A 232 -9.04 12.39 11.55
CA HIS A 232 -10.33 12.86 11.02
C HIS A 232 -11.38 11.76 10.91
N VAL A 233 -10.97 10.50 10.70
CA VAL A 233 -11.87 9.35 10.65
C VAL A 233 -12.28 8.97 12.07
N GLN A 234 -13.56 8.86 12.37
CA GLN A 234 -14.03 8.37 13.66
C GLN A 234 -14.13 6.84 13.65
N PRO A 235 -13.90 6.14 14.77
CA PRO A 235 -14.13 4.69 14.84
C PRO A 235 -15.54 4.27 14.41
N SER A 236 -16.55 5.11 14.64
CA SER A 236 -17.93 4.91 14.19
C SER A 236 -18.06 4.84 12.66
N ASP A 237 -17.19 5.53 11.92
CA ASP A 237 -17.17 5.48 10.45
C ASP A 237 -16.74 4.08 9.96
N LEU A 238 -16.07 3.31 10.81
CA LEU A 238 -15.68 1.92 10.56
C LEU A 238 -16.73 0.92 11.07
N GLU A 239 -17.74 1.34 11.84
CA GLU A 239 -18.72 0.41 12.43
C GLU A 239 -19.59 -0.27 11.37
N GLY A 240 -19.97 0.46 10.32
CA GLY A 240 -20.76 -0.05 9.19
C GLY A 240 -19.97 -0.92 8.21
N GLU A 241 -18.65 -0.95 8.31
CA GLU A 241 -17.80 -1.76 7.44
C GLU A 241 -17.73 -3.22 7.92
N ARG A 242 -17.80 -4.14 6.96
CA ARG A 242 -17.62 -5.57 7.24
C ARG A 242 -16.17 -5.85 7.61
N ALA A 243 -15.95 -6.74 8.57
CA ALA A 243 -14.60 -7.20 8.86
C ALA A 243 -13.99 -7.81 7.60
N VAL A 244 -12.71 -7.52 7.34
CA VAL A 244 -12.00 -8.04 6.16
C VAL A 244 -12.02 -9.56 6.15
N LYS A 245 -11.96 -10.18 7.33
CA LYS A 245 -12.05 -11.64 7.48
C LYS A 245 -13.33 -12.21 6.86
N ASP A 246 -14.45 -11.52 6.99
CA ASP A 246 -15.73 -11.98 6.44
C ASP A 246 -15.75 -11.90 4.90
N ILE A 247 -15.11 -10.88 4.34
CA ILE A 247 -14.91 -10.73 2.89
C ILE A 247 -14.05 -11.90 2.36
N LEU A 248 -12.93 -12.18 3.02
CA LEU A 248 -12.04 -13.29 2.64
C LEU A 248 -12.73 -14.65 2.76
N ASN A 249 -13.54 -14.87 3.78
CA ASN A 249 -14.31 -16.10 3.96
C ASN A 249 -15.36 -16.28 2.85
N SER A 250 -16.06 -15.20 2.46
CA SER A 250 -17.01 -15.23 1.34
C SER A 250 -16.36 -15.70 0.05
N ILE A 251 -15.20 -15.13 -0.29
CA ILE A 251 -14.43 -15.51 -1.48
C ILE A 251 -13.99 -16.98 -1.40
N SER A 252 -13.52 -17.41 -0.22
CA SER A 252 -13.09 -18.81 -0.03
C SER A 252 -14.25 -19.80 -0.20
N ASN A 253 -15.46 -19.42 0.22
CA ASN A 253 -16.67 -20.22 0.03
C ASN A 253 -17.06 -20.28 -1.45
N ASP A 254 -17.05 -19.15 -2.16
CA ASP A 254 -17.35 -19.09 -3.60
C ASP A 254 -16.39 -19.97 -4.41
N VAL A 255 -15.09 -19.95 -4.08
CA VAL A 255 -14.08 -20.81 -4.70
C VAL A 255 -14.33 -22.29 -4.40
N SER A 256 -14.75 -22.64 -3.18
CA SER A 256 -15.13 -24.01 -2.83
C SER A 256 -16.31 -24.48 -3.67
N SER A 257 -17.36 -23.67 -3.77
CA SER A 257 -18.54 -23.99 -4.57
C SER A 257 -18.23 -24.16 -6.07
N ILE A 258 -17.29 -23.38 -6.62
CA ILE A 258 -16.81 -23.56 -8.00
C ILE A 258 -16.08 -24.89 -8.15
N LYS A 259 -15.19 -25.25 -7.20
CA LYS A 259 -14.51 -26.55 -7.22
C LYS A 259 -15.51 -27.69 -7.17
N ASP A 260 -16.47 -27.63 -6.25
CA ASP A 260 -17.50 -28.66 -6.11
C ASP A 260 -18.30 -28.82 -7.42
N ASN A 261 -18.70 -27.70 -8.05
CA ASN A 261 -19.36 -27.71 -9.36
C ASN A 261 -18.48 -28.30 -10.48
N MET A 262 -17.19 -27.97 -10.52
CA MET A 262 -16.26 -28.54 -11.50
C MET A 262 -16.04 -30.05 -11.29
N THR A 263 -16.09 -30.52 -10.04
CA THR A 263 -16.03 -31.96 -9.71
C THR A 263 -17.32 -32.65 -10.16
N CYS A 264 -18.48 -32.01 -9.99
CA CYS A 264 -19.77 -32.52 -10.47
C CYS A 264 -19.86 -32.60 -12.02
N ILE A 265 -19.10 -31.78 -12.75
CA ILE A 265 -19.09 -31.75 -14.23
C ILE A 265 -17.91 -32.60 -14.80
N GLY A 266 -17.05 -33.16 -13.95
CA GLY A 266 -15.93 -34.02 -14.35
C GLY A 266 -14.77 -33.29 -15.05
N LEU A 267 -14.61 -31.99 -14.77
CA LEU A 267 -13.58 -31.13 -15.39
C LEU A 267 -12.27 -31.04 -14.58
N ILE A 268 -12.23 -31.66 -13.40
CA ILE A 268 -11.03 -31.85 -12.55
C ILE A 268 -11.14 -33.21 -11.87
#